data_AF-A0A4U1AJX8-F1
#
_entry.id   AF-A0A4U1AJX8-F1
#
_cell.length_a   1.000
_cell.length_b   1.000
_cell.length_c   1.000
_cell.angle_alpha   90.00
_cell.angle_beta   90.00
_cell.angle_gamma   90.00
#
_symmetry.space_group_name_H-M   'P 1'
#
loop_
_entity.id
_entity.type
_entity.pdbx_description
1 polymer ?
#
loop_
_entity_poly.entity_id
_entity_poly.type
_entity_poly.pdbx_seq_one_letter_code
_entity_poly.pdbx_strand_id
1 'polypeptide(L)' 'MKIIIGIFQNKEEVTKFHKYRMLDISSLTEVGPFFSKNQALSWMKELHSQIDNSEVAYIPENGDSKLKWYGFTFEE' A
#
# COMPACT_ATOMS: atom_id res chain seq x y z
N MET A 1 14.19 -11.20 -0.06
CA MET A 1 13.50 -9.97 0.37
C MET A 1 12.41 -9.68 -0.63
N LYS A 2 11.17 -9.82 -0.20
CA LYS A 2 9.98 -9.63 -1.02
C LYS A 2 9.29 -8.35 -0.59
N ILE A 3 8.87 -7.53 -1.55
CA ILE A 3 8.22 -6.25 -1.27
C ILE A 3 6.71 -6.41 -1.39
N ILE A 4 5.99 -6.18 -0.30
CA ILE A 4 4.53 -6.16 -0.30
C ILE A 4 4.09 -4.73 -0.53
N ILE A 5 3.28 -4.50 -1.56
CA ILE A 5 2.81 -3.18 -1.96
C ILE A 5 1.29 -3.14 -1.81
N GLY A 6 0.77 -2.02 -1.33
CA GLY A 6 -0.67 -1.76 -1.32
C GLY A 6 -1.00 -0.28 -1.26
N ILE A 7 -2.29 0.03 -1.29
CA ILE A 7 -2.80 1.39 -1.12
C ILE A 7 -3.85 1.41 -0.01
N PHE A 8 -4.03 2.54 0.65
CA PHE A 8 -4.99 2.71 1.74
C PHE A 8 -5.49 4.15 1.80
N GLN A 9 -6.61 4.35 2.50
CA GLN A 9 -7.04 5.70 2.91
C GLN A 9 -7.03 5.84 4.44
N ASN A 10 -7.33 4.76 5.16
CA ASN A 10 -7.30 4.75 6.61
C ASN A 10 -6.05 4.00 7.12
N LYS A 11 -5.21 4.68 7.90
CA LYS A 11 -3.99 4.10 8.49
C LYS A 11 -4.28 2.91 9.41
N GLU A 12 -5.48 2.81 9.96
CA GLU A 12 -5.92 1.64 10.71
C GLU A 12 -5.97 0.37 9.84
N GLU A 13 -6.21 0.49 8.53
CA GLU A 13 -6.22 -0.64 7.61
C GLU A 13 -4.83 -1.24 7.45
N VAL A 14 -3.81 -0.39 7.27
CA VAL A 14 -2.40 -0.82 7.24
C VAL A 14 -1.99 -1.43 8.58
N THR A 15 -2.43 -0.82 9.68
CA THR A 15 -2.19 -1.33 11.05
C THR A 15 -2.76 -2.73 11.26
N LYS A 16 -3.97 -2.99 10.74
CA LYS A 16 -4.59 -4.33 10.80
C LYS A 16 -3.88 -5.30 9.84
N PHE A 17 -3.51 -4.83 8.65
CA PHE A 17 -2.87 -5.63 7.63
C PHE A 17 -1.52 -6.20 8.08
N HIS A 18 -0.61 -5.37 8.61
CA HIS A 18 0.71 -5.87 9.04
C HIS A 18 0.60 -6.87 10.19
N LYS A 19 -0.35 -6.68 11.13
CA LYS A 19 -0.61 -7.63 12.21
C LYS A 19 -1.14 -8.96 11.67
N TYR A 20 -2.08 -8.90 10.73
CA TYR A 20 -2.65 -10.11 10.11
C TYR A 20 -1.61 -10.93 9.35
N ARG A 21 -0.71 -10.25 8.62
CA ARG A 21 0.38 -10.89 7.87
C ARG A 21 1.64 -11.16 8.70
N MET A 22 1.66 -10.80 9.99
CA MET A 22 2.84 -10.88 10.87
C MET A 22 4.08 -10.16 10.30
N LEU A 23 3.86 -9.06 9.57
CA LEU A 23 4.93 -8.26 8.98
C LEU A 23 5.55 -7.33 10.03
N ASP A 24 6.85 -7.09 9.90
CA ASP A 24 7.54 -6.12 10.74
C ASP A 24 7.04 -4.71 10.43
N ILE A 25 6.54 -4.02 11.46
CA ILE A 25 6.10 -2.63 11.32
C ILE A 25 7.26 -1.68 11.05
N SER A 26 8.49 -2.06 11.40
CA SER A 26 9.68 -1.24 11.15
C SER A 26 10.03 -1.14 9.65
N SER A 27 9.57 -2.10 8.83
CA SER A 27 9.75 -2.09 7.37
C SER A 27 8.62 -1.37 6.62
N LEU A 28 7.65 -0.78 7.33
CA LEU A 28 6.58 0.01 6.72
C LEU A 28 7.14 1.30 6.11
N THR A 29 7.00 1.44 4.80
CA THR A 29 7.18 2.72 4.11
C THR A 29 5.85 3.24 3.60
N GLU A 30 5.46 4.45 4.00
CA GLU A 30 4.26 5.13 3.52
C GLU A 30 4.61 6.10 2.39
N VAL A 31 3.82 6.11 1.31
CA VAL A 31 4.04 6.96 0.12
C VAL A 31 2.78 7.76 -0.20
N GLY A 32 2.94 9.05 -0.53
CA GLY A 32 1.83 9.93 -0.90
C GLY A 32 1.93 11.30 -0.23
N PRO A 33 0.80 12.04 -0.12
CA PRO A 33 -0.56 11.65 -0.47
C PRO A 33 -0.85 11.67 -1.98
N PHE A 34 -1.75 10.80 -2.42
CA PHE A 34 -2.35 10.78 -3.75
C PHE A 34 -3.75 11.40 -3.72
N PHE A 35 -4.09 12.19 -4.73
CA PHE A 35 -5.37 12.92 -4.79
C PHE A 35 -6.53 12.05 -5.31
N SER A 36 -6.23 10.89 -5.88
CA SER A 36 -7.25 9.95 -6.36
C SER A 36 -6.78 8.51 -6.24
N LYS A 37 -7.75 7.58 -6.19
CA LYS A 37 -7.49 6.13 -6.24
C LYS A 37 -6.66 5.75 -7.46
N ASN A 38 -6.95 6.37 -8.61
CA ASN A 38 -6.24 6.10 -9.86
C ASN A 38 -4.76 6.50 -9.80
N GLN A 39 -4.42 7.61 -9.13
CA GLN A 39 -3.01 7.99 -8.92
C GLN A 39 -2.29 6.95 -8.05
N ALA A 40 -2.90 6.54 -6.94
CA ALA A 40 -2.32 5.54 -6.06
C ALA A 40 -2.18 4.17 -6.76
N LEU A 41 -3.18 3.75 -7.54
CA LEU A 41 -3.13 2.53 -8.33
C LEU A 41 -2.05 2.57 -9.43
N SER A 42 -1.86 3.74 -10.06
CA SER A 42 -0.82 3.91 -11.09
C SER A 42 0.56 3.78 -10.45
N TRP A 43 0.80 4.49 -9.35
CA TRP A 43 2.03 4.37 -8.57
C TRP A 43 2.31 2.91 -8.15
N MET A 44 1.30 2.21 -7.63
CA MET A 44 1.45 0.82 -7.20
C MET A 44 1.81 -0.11 -8.36
N LYS A 45 1.17 0.06 -9.52
CA LYS A 45 1.47 -0.73 -10.72
C LYS A 45 2.88 -0.45 -11.26
N GLU A 46 3.27 0.82 -11.28
CA GLU A 46 4.62 1.23 -11.68
C GLU A 46 5.67 0.62 -10.77
N LEU A 47 5.47 0.71 -9.44
CA LEU A 47 6.40 0.15 -8.47
C LEU A 47 6.49 -1.38 -8.56
N HIS A 48 5.35 -2.06 -8.69
CA HIS A 48 5.32 -3.51 -8.88
C HIS A 48 6.02 -3.95 -10.17
N SER A 49 5.90 -3.16 -11.25
CA SER A 49 6.61 -3.46 -12.51
C SER A 49 8.12 -3.24 -12.43
N GLN A 50 8.61 -2.48 -11.45
CA GLN A 50 10.04 -2.20 -11.27
C GLN A 50 10.71 -3.18 -10.30
N ILE A 51 9.93 -3.91 -9.50
CA ILE A 51 10.44 -4.81 -8.46
C ILE A 51 10.03 -6.25 -8.81
N ASP A 52 10.98 -7.03 -9.32
CA ASP A 52 10.75 -8.42 -9.74
C ASP A 52 10.19 -9.32 -8.63
N ASN A 53 10.58 -9.07 -7.37
CA ASN A 53 10.12 -9.84 -6.22
C ASN A 53 9.13 -9.03 -5.36
N SER A 54 8.01 -8.64 -5.95
CA SER A 54 6.95 -7.90 -5.26
C SER A 54 5.57 -8.59 -5.30
N GLU A 55 4.73 -8.31 -4.31
CA GLU A 55 3.33 -8.77 -4.21
C GLU A 55 2.42 -7.55 -4.01
N VAL A 56 1.35 -7.45 -4.81
CA VAL A 56 0.25 -6.51 -4.53
C VAL A 56 -0.73 -7.17 -3.56
N ALA A 57 -0.80 -6.67 -2.32
CA ALA A 57 -1.54 -7.36 -1.27
C ALA A 57 -2.82 -6.65 -0.80
N TYR A 58 -2.94 -5.33 -0.99
CA TYR A 58 -4.10 -4.61 -0.50
C TYR A 58 -4.53 -3.44 -1.40
N ILE A 59 -5.78 -3.52 -1.86
CA ILE A 59 -6.47 -2.48 -2.60
C ILE A 59 -7.88 -2.39 -2.00
N PRO A 60 -8.23 -1.34 -1.25
CA PRO A 60 -9.60 -1.11 -0.79
C PRO A 60 -10.55 -1.07 -1.99
N GLU A 61 -11.63 -1.85 -1.93
CA GLU A 61 -12.67 -1.81 -2.96
C GLU A 61 -13.36 -0.44 -2.97
N ASN A 62 -13.67 0.07 -1.78
CA ASN A 62 -14.31 1.35 -1.56
C ASN A 62 -13.34 2.35 -0.94
N GLY A 63 -13.52 3.62 -1.28
CA GLY A 63 -12.84 4.71 -0.61
C GLY A 63 -13.71 5.95 -0.59
N ASP A 64 -13.54 6.77 0.45
CA ASP A 64 -14.20 8.06 0.53
C ASP A 64 -13.56 9.00 -0.48
N SER A 65 -14.36 9.57 -1.39
CA SER A 65 -13.88 10.49 -2.42
C SER A 65 -13.27 11.78 -1.87
N LYS A 66 -13.54 12.11 -0.60
CA LYS A 66 -12.97 13.28 0.10
C LYS A 66 -11.64 12.97 0.79
N LEU A 67 -11.30 11.69 0.98
CA LEU A 67 -10.07 11.28 1.65
C LEU A 67 -8.94 11.06 0.64
N LYS A 68 -7.72 11.46 1.05
CA LYS A 68 -6.51 11.21 0.26
C LYS A 68 -6.15 9.73 0.31
N TRP A 69 -5.55 9.25 -0.77
CA TRP A 69 -5.01 7.90 -0.84
C TRP A 69 -3.53 7.91 -0.49
N TYR A 70 -3.04 6.82 0.05
CA TYR A 70 -1.65 6.60 0.37
C TYR A 70 -1.25 5.22 -0.15
N GLY A 71 0.00 5.10 -0.54
CA GLY A 71 0.66 3.83 -0.82
C GLY A 71 1.37 3.34 0.43
N PHE A 72 1.55 2.04 0.54
CA PHE A 72 2.47 1.47 1.52
C PHE A 72 3.32 0.37 0.88
N THR A 73 4.51 0.17 1.45
CA THR A 73 5.30 -1.03 1.22
C THR A 73 5.74 -1.67 2.54
N PHE A 74 5.89 -2.99 2.53
CA PHE A 74 6.58 -3.75 3.58
C PHE A 74 7.68 -4.62 2.97
N GLU A 75 8.71 -4.88 3.75
CA GLU A 75 9.74 -5.87 3.43
C GLU A 75 9.45 -7.17 4.19
N GLU A 76 9.40 -8.28 3.45
CA GLU A 76 9.24 -9.68 3.92
C GLU A 76 10.52 -10.49 3.64
#